data_AF-A0A9J7ZGR9-F1
#
_entry.id   AF-A0A9J7ZGR9-F1
#
_cell.length_a   1.000
_cell.length_b   1.000
_cell.length_c   1.000
_cell.angle_alpha   90.00
_cell.angle_beta   90.00
_cell.angle_gamma   90.00
#
_symmetry.space_group_name_H-M   'P 1'
#
loop_
_entity.id
_entity.type
_entity.pdbx_description
1 polymer ?
#
loop_
_entity_poly.entity_id
_entity_poly.type
_entity_poly.pdbx_seq_one_letter_code
_entity_poly.pdbx_strand_id
1 'polypeptide(L)'
;MNETVTVRTRKFMTNRLLQRKQMVVDVLHPGKATVPKTEIREKLAKMYKTTPDVVFVFGFKTQFGGGKTTGFGMIYDSLDYAKKNEPKYRLQRHGLYEKKKTSRKQRKERKNRMKKVRGTKKASVGASGKKKVNTFTRRLTAVEGESGVICKVNSKHLAAMLMANSIAQYVIGSHFYRHLCLIPLE
;
A
#
# COMPACT_ATOMS: atom_id res chain seq x y z
N MET A 1 -24.43 -22.65 11.35
CA MET A 1 -24.94 -22.32 12.70
C MET A 1 -24.59 -20.87 13.00
N ASN A 2 -25.56 -19.96 12.93
CA ASN A 2 -25.34 -18.53 13.12
C ASN A 2 -25.19 -18.22 14.60
N GLU A 3 -24.00 -18.45 15.16
CA GLU A 3 -23.69 -18.01 16.53
C GLU A 3 -23.83 -16.49 16.60
N THR A 4 -24.81 -16.05 17.38
CA THR A 4 -25.31 -14.68 17.43
C THR A 4 -24.31 -13.77 18.14
N VAL A 5 -23.56 -12.98 17.37
CA VAL A 5 -22.71 -11.92 17.92
C VAL A 5 -23.60 -10.71 18.23
N THR A 6 -23.69 -10.32 19.50
CA THR A 6 -24.53 -9.22 19.97
C THR A 6 -23.67 -8.02 20.33
N VAL A 7 -24.00 -6.85 19.79
CA VAL A 7 -23.29 -5.60 20.07
C VAL A 7 -24.14 -4.75 21.01
N ARG A 8 -23.54 -4.30 22.11
CA ARG A 8 -24.12 -3.36 23.07
C ARG A 8 -23.26 -2.11 23.14
N THR A 9 -23.88 -0.98 23.43
CA THR A 9 -23.18 0.31 23.54
C THR A 9 -23.38 0.89 24.93
N ARG A 10 -22.30 1.37 25.54
CA ARG A 10 -22.29 2.05 26.85
C ARG A 10 -21.64 3.42 26.72
N LYS A 11 -21.91 4.30 27.69
CA LYS A 11 -21.32 5.66 27.76
C LYS A 11 -21.43 6.40 26.43
N PHE A 12 -22.62 6.37 25.84
CA PHE A 12 -22.91 7.06 24.59
C PHE A 12 -22.92 8.57 24.82
N MET A 13 -22.18 9.30 23.99
CA MET A 13 -22.09 10.76 24.06
C MET A 13 -22.08 11.32 22.64
N THR A 14 -22.89 12.35 22.41
CA THR A 14 -22.86 13.11 21.17
C THR A 14 -21.89 14.28 21.34
N ASN A 15 -20.83 14.32 20.55
CA ASN A 15 -19.83 15.39 20.58
C ASN A 15 -19.97 16.25 19.32
N ARG A 16 -20.61 17.41 19.47
CA ARG A 16 -20.87 18.34 18.37
C ARG A 16 -19.63 19.10 17.91
N LEU A 17 -18.64 19.30 18.80
CA LEU A 17 -17.39 20.00 18.47
C LEU A 17 -16.58 19.26 17.40
N LEU A 18 -16.64 17.92 17.42
CA LEU A 18 -15.94 17.05 16.47
C LEU A 18 -16.87 16.35 15.48
N GLN A 19 -18.17 16.70 15.51
CA GLN A 19 -19.24 16.17 14.64
C GLN A 19 -19.26 14.64 14.61
N ARG A 20 -19.24 14.04 15.82
CA ARG A 20 -19.25 12.59 15.98
C ARG A 20 -20.01 12.16 17.21
N LYS A 21 -20.48 10.92 17.18
CA LYS A 21 -20.99 10.17 18.32
C LYS A 21 -19.88 9.26 18.82
N GLN A 22 -19.59 9.32 20.11
CA GLN A 22 -18.55 8.51 20.75
C GLN A 22 -19.16 7.60 21.80
N MET A 23 -18.73 6.34 21.83
CA MET A 23 -19.29 5.34 22.73
C MET A 23 -18.27 4.24 23.03
N VAL A 24 -18.51 3.53 24.13
CA VAL A 24 -17.87 2.24 24.42
C VAL A 24 -18.73 1.15 23.81
N VAL A 25 -18.11 0.22 23.11
CA VAL A 25 -18.77 -0.90 22.42
C VAL A 25 -18.40 -2.18 23.13
N ASP A 26 -19.41 -2.90 23.62
CA ASP A 26 -19.25 -4.25 24.14
C ASP A 26 -19.78 -5.24 23.11
N VAL A 27 -19.01 -6.28 22.87
CA VAL A 27 -19.34 -7.34 21.94
C VAL A 27 -19.45 -8.64 22.74
N LEU A 28 -20.63 -9.26 22.67
CA LEU A 28 -20.89 -10.58 23.22
C LEU A 28 -20.80 -11.60 22.08
N HIS A 29 -19.92 -12.58 22.22
CA HIS A 29 -19.63 -13.59 21.20
C HIS A 29 -19.37 -14.96 21.87
N PRO A 30 -20.42 -15.60 22.44
CA PRO A 30 -20.27 -16.91 23.06
C PRO A 30 -19.78 -17.94 22.04
N GLY A 31 -18.86 -18.81 22.43
CA GLY A 31 -18.30 -19.87 21.58
C GLY A 31 -17.38 -19.40 20.44
N LYS A 32 -17.32 -18.08 20.18
CA LYS A 32 -16.50 -17.50 19.11
C LYS A 32 -15.24 -16.83 19.66
N ALA A 33 -14.20 -16.89 18.83
CA ALA A 33 -13.01 -16.05 18.99
C ALA A 33 -13.36 -14.55 18.82
N THR A 34 -12.34 -13.69 18.93
CA THR A 34 -12.49 -12.24 18.77
C THR A 34 -13.11 -11.89 17.42
N VAL A 35 -14.25 -11.21 17.46
CA VAL A 35 -14.99 -10.80 16.26
C VAL A 35 -14.16 -9.80 15.44
N PRO A 36 -14.10 -9.95 14.10
CA PRO A 36 -13.40 -9.00 13.25
C PRO A 36 -14.07 -7.63 13.26
N LYS A 37 -13.27 -6.58 13.06
CA LYS A 37 -13.75 -5.19 13.13
C LYS A 37 -14.72 -4.83 12.01
N THR A 38 -14.66 -5.51 10.87
CA THR A 38 -15.57 -5.33 9.74
C THR A 38 -17.01 -5.66 10.13
N GLU A 39 -17.23 -6.82 10.75
CA GLU A 39 -18.56 -7.24 11.24
C GLU A 39 -19.10 -6.28 12.31
N ILE A 40 -18.25 -5.82 13.22
CA ILE A 40 -18.66 -4.87 14.28
C ILE A 40 -19.08 -3.54 13.67
N ARG A 41 -18.36 -3.05 12.65
CA ARG A 41 -18.71 -1.82 11.92
C ARG A 41 -20.07 -1.95 11.23
N GLU A 42 -20.32 -3.07 10.57
CA GLU A 42 -21.59 -3.33 9.90
C GLU A 42 -22.77 -3.38 10.88
N LYS A 43 -22.57 -3.99 12.06
CA LYS A 43 -23.62 -4.03 13.10
C LYS A 43 -23.91 -2.66 13.68
N LEU A 44 -22.87 -1.87 13.98
CA LEU A 44 -23.04 -0.50 14.44
C LEU A 44 -23.70 0.39 13.37
N ALA A 45 -23.32 0.21 12.11
CA ALA A 45 -23.92 0.88 10.96
C ALA A 45 -25.43 0.58 10.87
N LYS A 46 -25.82 -0.70 10.98
CA LYS A 46 -27.23 -1.12 11.00
C LYS A 46 -27.99 -0.55 12.21
N MET A 47 -27.40 -0.61 13.41
CA MET A 47 -28.03 -0.11 14.64
C MET A 47 -28.32 1.40 14.59
N TYR A 48 -27.36 2.19 14.10
CA TYR A 48 -27.47 3.65 14.06
C TYR A 48 -27.91 4.20 12.71
N LYS A 49 -28.29 3.33 11.77
CA LYS A 49 -28.75 3.67 10.41
C LYS A 49 -27.75 4.56 9.65
N THR A 50 -26.46 4.24 9.75
CA THR A 50 -25.37 4.93 9.05
C THR A 50 -24.66 3.99 8.09
N THR A 51 -23.84 4.53 7.19
CA THR A 51 -22.94 3.71 6.37
C THR A 51 -21.77 3.20 7.22
N PRO A 52 -21.17 2.04 6.90
CA PRO A 52 -20.03 1.52 7.66
C PRO A 52 -18.78 2.38 7.50
N ASP A 53 -18.68 3.18 6.45
CA ASP A 53 -17.50 4.01 6.13
C ASP A 53 -17.26 5.13 7.13
N VAL A 54 -18.32 5.68 7.73
CA VAL A 54 -18.23 6.71 8.77
C VAL A 54 -18.00 6.14 10.18
N VAL A 55 -18.02 4.81 10.31
CA VAL A 55 -17.87 4.11 11.60
C VAL A 55 -16.42 3.64 11.78
N PHE A 56 -15.76 4.20 12.80
CA PHE A 56 -14.41 3.85 13.20
C PHE A 56 -14.43 3.13 14.55
N VAL A 57 -13.86 1.93 14.58
CA VAL A 57 -13.79 1.11 15.79
C VAL A 57 -12.35 0.76 16.13
N PHE A 58 -11.98 0.87 17.40
CA PHE A 58 -10.61 0.64 17.85
C PHE A 58 -10.53 0.17 19.31
N GLY A 59 -9.35 -0.31 19.69
CA GLY A 59 -9.06 -0.64 21.09
C GLY A 59 -9.82 -1.85 21.64
N PHE A 60 -10.24 -2.78 20.77
CA PHE A 60 -10.89 -4.01 21.24
C PHE A 60 -9.93 -4.87 22.07
N LYS A 61 -10.37 -5.22 23.27
CA LYS A 61 -9.70 -6.14 24.19
C LYS A 61 -10.71 -7.18 24.67
N THR A 62 -10.40 -8.45 24.43
CA THR A 62 -11.14 -9.60 24.96
C THR A 62 -10.92 -9.70 26.46
N GLN A 63 -11.97 -10.00 27.22
CA GLN A 63 -11.84 -10.35 28.63
C GLN A 63 -11.24 -11.75 28.79
N PHE A 64 -10.66 -12.00 29.95
CA PHE A 64 -10.19 -13.34 30.32
C PHE A 64 -11.36 -14.33 30.33
N GLY A 65 -11.12 -15.55 29.83
CA GLY A 65 -12.19 -16.53 29.61
C GLY A 65 -13.02 -16.30 28.33
N GLY A 66 -12.80 -15.22 27.58
CA GLY A 66 -13.45 -14.98 26.30
C GLY A 66 -14.92 -14.56 26.41
N GLY A 67 -15.67 -14.70 25.31
CA GLY A 67 -17.11 -14.42 25.22
C GLY A 67 -17.53 -12.94 25.30
N LYS A 68 -16.71 -12.07 25.89
CA LYS A 68 -16.91 -10.61 25.97
C LYS A 68 -15.68 -9.87 25.50
N THR A 69 -15.88 -8.89 24.62
CA THR A 69 -14.84 -7.97 24.17
C THR A 69 -15.31 -6.54 24.36
N THR A 70 -14.46 -5.68 24.89
CA THR A 70 -14.74 -4.25 25.05
C THR A 70 -13.89 -3.44 24.09
N GLY A 71 -14.43 -2.37 23.52
CA GLY A 71 -13.70 -1.46 22.64
C GLY A 71 -14.37 -0.10 22.54
N PHE A 72 -13.88 0.72 21.63
CA PHE A 72 -14.39 2.06 21.39
C PHE A 72 -14.96 2.17 19.98
N GLY A 73 -16.07 2.90 19.86
CA GLY A 73 -16.73 3.22 18.60
C GLY A 73 -16.87 4.73 18.45
N MET A 74 -16.51 5.23 17.26
CA MET A 74 -16.72 6.60 16.83
C MET A 74 -17.53 6.57 15.53
N ILE A 75 -18.65 7.27 15.51
CA ILE A 75 -19.51 7.39 14.33
C ILE A 75 -19.53 8.87 13.95
N TYR A 76 -18.97 9.21 12.78
CA TYR A 76 -19.01 10.56 12.26
C TYR A 76 -20.31 10.82 11.50
N ASP A 77 -20.72 12.09 11.43
CA ASP A 77 -21.87 12.47 10.63
C ASP A 77 -21.53 12.45 9.11
N SER A 78 -20.29 12.79 8.74
CA SER A 78 -19.79 12.74 7.34
C SER A 78 -18.38 12.18 7.22
N LEU A 79 -18.02 11.71 6.02
CA LEU A 79 -16.69 11.22 5.70
C LEU A 79 -15.62 12.31 5.68
N ASP A 80 -15.99 13.55 5.37
CA ASP A 80 -15.06 14.66 5.32
C ASP A 80 -14.59 15.07 6.71
N TYR A 81 -15.50 15.06 7.69
CA TYR A 81 -15.16 15.27 9.08
C TYR A 81 -14.32 14.14 9.66
N ALA A 82 -14.59 12.89 9.25
CA ALA A 82 -13.74 11.76 9.60
C ALA A 82 -12.29 11.95 9.12
N LYS A 83 -12.09 12.38 7.85
CA LYS A 83 -10.75 12.61 7.29
C LYS A 83 -9.99 13.77 7.97
N LYS A 84 -10.70 14.81 8.41
CA LYS A 84 -10.11 15.98 9.09
C LYS A 84 -9.75 15.67 10.55
N ASN A 85 -10.64 14.98 11.27
CA ASN A 85 -10.56 14.85 12.73
C ASN A 85 -9.88 13.55 13.18
N GLU A 86 -9.89 12.46 12.39
CA GLU A 86 -9.22 11.23 12.80
C GLU A 86 -7.69 11.30 12.65
N PRO A 87 -6.95 10.69 13.58
CA PRO A 87 -5.52 10.47 13.39
C PRO A 87 -5.25 9.65 12.14
N LYS A 88 -4.26 10.08 11.35
CA LYS A 88 -3.87 9.49 10.06
C LYS A 88 -3.60 7.98 10.10
N TYR A 89 -3.18 7.43 11.25
CA TYR A 89 -2.92 6.00 11.39
C TYR A 89 -4.20 5.15 11.36
N ARG A 90 -5.35 5.71 11.75
CA ARG A 90 -6.65 5.02 11.67
C ARG A 90 -7.15 5.04 10.24
N LEU A 91 -7.08 6.21 9.58
CA LEU A 91 -7.40 6.35 8.16
C LEU A 91 -6.60 5.37 7.29
N GLN A 92 -5.31 5.18 7.61
CA GLN A 92 -4.47 4.20 6.92
C GLN A 92 -4.96 2.75 7.07
N ARG A 93 -5.51 2.36 8.23
CA ARG A 93 -6.06 1.01 8.44
C ARG A 93 -7.33 0.77 7.63
N HIS A 94 -8.05 1.84 7.29
CA HIS A 94 -9.25 1.80 6.44
C HIS A 94 -8.93 2.05 4.95
N GLY A 95 -7.66 2.21 4.57
CA GLY A 95 -7.26 2.47 3.18
C GLY A 95 -7.54 3.89 2.68
N LEU A 96 -8.05 4.80 3.53
CA LEU A 96 -8.41 6.17 3.15
C LEU A 96 -7.19 7.11 3.04
N TYR A 97 -6.02 6.69 3.55
CA TYR A 97 -4.80 7.50 3.54
C TYR A 97 -3.56 6.62 3.43
N GLU A 98 -2.68 6.94 2.48
CA GLU A 98 -1.39 6.28 2.35
C GLU A 98 -0.25 7.14 2.92
N LYS A 99 0.51 6.59 3.86
CA LYS A 99 1.69 7.25 4.42
C LYS A 99 2.95 6.87 3.64
N LYS A 100 3.60 7.85 3.00
CA LYS A 100 4.95 7.67 2.42
C LYS A 100 5.95 7.24 3.50
N LYS A 101 6.41 5.98 3.41
CA LYS A 101 7.38 5.40 4.34
C LYS A 101 8.79 5.74 3.89
N THR A 102 9.49 6.55 4.68
CA THR A 102 10.95 6.71 4.58
C THR A 102 11.54 6.48 5.96
N SER A 103 12.65 5.75 6.02
CA SER A 103 13.24 5.34 7.30
C SER A 103 13.62 6.57 8.15
N ARG A 104 13.41 6.47 9.47
CA ARG A 104 13.81 7.52 10.43
C ARG A 104 15.30 7.82 10.33
N LYS A 105 16.13 6.80 10.08
CA LYS A 105 17.58 6.91 9.87
C LYS A 105 17.89 7.79 8.65
N GLN A 106 17.31 7.45 7.49
CA GLN A 106 17.50 8.20 6.24
C GLN A 106 17.04 9.67 6.37
N ARG A 107 15.95 9.94 7.10
CA ARG A 107 15.48 11.32 7.35
C ARG A 107 16.47 12.10 8.22
N LYS A 108 17.01 11.48 9.28
CA LYS A 108 18.00 12.10 10.16
C LYS A 108 19.32 12.36 9.44
N GLU A 109 19.81 11.40 8.68
CA GLU A 109 21.02 11.56 7.86
C GLU A 109 20.84 12.66 6.81
N ARG A 110 19.71 12.70 6.11
CA ARG A 110 19.38 13.79 5.17
C ARG A 110 19.37 15.15 5.87
N LYS A 111 18.72 15.25 7.05
CA LYS A 111 18.70 16.48 7.86
C LYS A 111 20.11 16.91 8.26
N ASN A 112 20.96 15.97 8.69
CA ASN A 112 22.34 16.27 9.08
C ASN A 112 23.21 16.70 7.90
N ARG A 113 23.05 16.09 6.71
CA ARG A 113 23.71 16.56 5.48
C ARG A 113 23.25 17.96 5.06
N MET A 114 21.95 18.23 5.13
CA MET A 114 21.39 19.55 4.80
C MET A 114 21.82 20.66 5.76
N LYS A 115 22.11 20.33 7.03
CA LYS A 115 22.65 21.30 7.99
C LYS A 115 24.06 21.79 7.64
N LYS A 116 24.87 21.02 6.89
CA LYS A 116 26.25 21.37 6.52
C LYS A 116 26.34 22.42 5.41
N VAL A 117 25.28 22.62 4.63
CA VAL A 117 25.28 23.53 3.47
C VAL A 117 24.35 24.73 3.69
N ARG A 118 24.70 25.88 3.10
CA ARG A 118 23.92 27.13 3.19
C ARG A 118 23.19 27.47 1.88
N GLY A 119 22.13 28.26 1.97
CA GLY A 119 21.37 28.78 0.82
C GLY A 119 20.77 27.70 -0.09
N THR A 120 20.73 28.00 -1.38
CA THR A 120 20.16 27.16 -2.45
C THR A 120 20.83 25.78 -2.56
N LYS A 121 22.06 25.62 -2.06
CA LYS A 121 22.80 24.34 -2.02
C LYS A 121 22.14 23.27 -1.14
N LYS A 122 21.15 23.59 -0.31
CA LYS A 122 20.36 22.61 0.46
C LYS A 122 19.49 21.71 -0.42
N ALA A 123 19.00 22.22 -1.54
CA ALA A 123 18.12 21.48 -2.44
C ALA A 123 18.87 20.33 -3.15
N SER A 124 20.12 20.56 -3.57
CA SER A 124 20.94 19.56 -4.28
C SER A 124 21.32 18.36 -3.40
N VAL A 125 21.57 18.58 -2.10
CA VAL A 125 21.87 17.53 -1.11
C VAL A 125 20.69 16.59 -0.83
N GLY A 126 19.45 17.08 -1.05
CA GLY A 126 18.24 16.26 -0.96
C GLY A 126 18.03 15.35 -2.18
N ALA A 127 18.54 15.76 -3.35
CA ALA A 127 18.36 15.10 -4.64
C ALA A 127 19.45 14.08 -4.99
N SER A 128 20.67 14.25 -4.45
CA SER A 128 21.84 13.41 -4.73
C SER A 128 21.75 11.94 -4.25
N GLY A 129 20.63 11.54 -3.64
CA GLY A 129 20.30 10.13 -3.38
C GLY A 129 19.55 9.42 -4.50
N LYS A 130 19.18 10.09 -5.59
CA LYS A 130 18.53 9.48 -6.78
C LYS A 130 19.55 9.20 -7.89
N LYS A 131 20.65 8.50 -7.61
CA LYS A 131 21.30 7.73 -8.70
C LYS A 131 20.42 6.51 -8.94
N LYS A 132 19.61 6.52 -10.01
CA LYS A 132 18.94 5.31 -10.51
C LYS A 132 20.06 4.34 -10.90
N VAL A 133 20.36 3.36 -10.04
CA VAL A 133 21.22 2.24 -10.43
C VAL A 133 20.41 1.45 -11.45
N ASN A 134 20.80 1.55 -12.72
CA ASN A 134 20.16 0.84 -13.81
C ASN A 134 20.51 -0.64 -13.66
N THR A 135 19.61 -1.46 -13.13
CA THR A 135 19.83 -2.88 -12.79
C THR A 135 19.97 -3.79 -14.02
N PHE A 136 19.97 -3.25 -15.23
CA PHE A 136 20.10 -4.02 -16.47
C PHE A 136 21.53 -4.55 -16.72
N THR A 137 22.56 -3.87 -16.22
CA THR A 137 23.96 -4.25 -16.51
C THR A 137 24.53 -5.38 -15.65
N ARG A 138 23.79 -5.89 -14.66
CA ARG A 138 24.32 -6.93 -13.73
C ARG A 138 23.98 -8.36 -14.13
N ARG A 139 23.15 -8.58 -15.16
CA ARG A 139 22.68 -9.92 -15.57
C ARG A 139 23.47 -10.55 -16.72
N LEU A 140 24.42 -9.84 -17.31
CA LEU A 140 25.21 -10.31 -18.47
C LEU A 140 26.62 -10.80 -18.13
N THR A 141 27.07 -10.72 -16.87
CA THR A 141 28.42 -11.16 -16.46
C THR A 141 28.44 -12.57 -15.85
N ALA A 142 27.41 -13.38 -16.09
CA ALA A 142 27.34 -14.75 -15.58
C ALA A 142 26.69 -15.66 -16.62
N VAL A 143 27.36 -15.83 -17.77
CA VAL A 143 27.27 -17.03 -18.59
C VAL A 143 28.70 -17.34 -19.01
N GLU A 144 29.19 -18.50 -18.58
CA GLU A 144 30.51 -19.03 -18.86
C GLU A 144 30.71 -19.23 -20.38
N GLY A 145 31.93 -19.00 -20.84
CA GLY A 145 32.36 -19.22 -22.23
C GLY A 145 33.85 -18.92 -22.35
N GLU A 146 34.57 -19.90 -22.85
CA GLU A 146 36.03 -20.07 -22.82
C GLU A 146 36.82 -18.99 -23.58
N SER A 147 38.11 -18.88 -23.27
CA SER A 147 39.12 -17.93 -23.75
C SER A 147 39.15 -16.56 -23.05
N GLY A 148 40.15 -16.40 -22.18
CA GLY A 148 40.44 -15.18 -21.46
C GLY A 148 40.99 -14.09 -22.39
N VAL A 149 40.10 -13.20 -22.87
CA VAL A 149 40.46 -11.86 -23.33
C VAL A 149 39.36 -10.89 -22.91
N ILE A 150 39.61 -10.09 -21.87
CA ILE A 150 38.71 -9.00 -21.46
C ILE A 150 38.96 -7.80 -22.40
N CYS A 151 38.25 -7.75 -23.53
CA CYS A 151 38.18 -6.52 -24.33
C CYS A 151 37.23 -5.52 -23.64
N LYS A 152 37.75 -4.37 -23.21
CA LYS A 152 36.95 -3.20 -22.82
C LYS A 152 36.24 -2.64 -24.06
N VAL A 153 35.05 -3.16 -24.37
CA VAL A 153 34.24 -2.59 -25.46
C VAL A 153 33.48 -1.37 -24.93
N ASN A 154 33.80 -0.21 -25.49
CA ASN A 154 33.20 1.08 -25.16
C ASN A 154 31.68 1.03 -25.43
N SER A 155 30.84 1.60 -24.56
CA SER A 155 29.37 1.39 -24.55
C SER A 155 28.65 1.71 -25.87
N LYS A 156 29.27 2.48 -26.75
CA LYS A 156 28.77 2.82 -28.10
C LYS A 156 28.74 1.61 -29.06
N HIS A 157 29.66 0.66 -28.92
CA HIS A 157 29.73 -0.53 -29.78
C HIS A 157 28.67 -1.59 -29.41
N LEU A 158 28.34 -1.70 -28.12
CA LEU A 158 27.33 -2.66 -27.63
C LEU A 158 25.92 -2.31 -28.14
N ALA A 159 25.62 -1.01 -28.27
CA ALA A 159 24.35 -0.53 -28.81
C ALA A 159 24.20 -0.88 -30.31
N ALA A 160 25.29 -0.82 -31.08
CA ALA A 160 25.27 -1.17 -32.50
C ALA A 160 25.01 -2.68 -32.72
N MET A 161 25.61 -3.55 -31.91
CA MET A 161 25.38 -5.00 -31.98
C MET A 161 23.93 -5.39 -31.63
N LEU A 162 23.34 -4.75 -30.62
CA LEU A 162 21.94 -5.02 -30.24
C LEU A 162 20.94 -4.55 -31.29
N MET A 163 21.24 -3.43 -31.97
CA MET A 163 20.43 -2.95 -33.10
C MET A 163 20.53 -3.89 -34.31
N ALA A 164 21.72 -4.44 -34.60
CA ALA A 164 21.91 -5.38 -35.71
C ALA A 164 21.14 -6.71 -35.51
N ASN A 165 21.12 -7.24 -34.28
CA ASN A 165 20.36 -8.47 -33.97
C ASN A 165 18.84 -8.24 -34.01
N SER A 166 18.37 -7.06 -33.61
CA SER A 166 16.96 -6.67 -33.73
C SER A 166 16.51 -6.58 -35.19
N ILE A 167 17.38 -6.10 -36.08
CA ILE A 167 17.10 -6.04 -37.53
C ILE A 167 17.12 -7.45 -38.14
N ALA A 168 18.06 -8.32 -37.75
CA ALA A 168 18.15 -9.69 -38.24
C ALA A 168 16.93 -10.56 -37.85
N GLN A 169 16.40 -10.40 -36.64
CA GLN A 169 15.17 -11.10 -36.23
C GLN A 169 13.91 -10.58 -36.96
N TYR A 170 13.87 -9.30 -37.32
CA TYR A 170 12.73 -8.72 -38.03
C TYR A 170 12.67 -9.16 -39.51
N VAL A 171 13.83 -9.31 -40.16
CA VAL A 171 13.92 -9.71 -41.58
C VAL A 171 13.61 -11.21 -41.80
N ILE A 172 13.92 -12.08 -40.84
CA ILE A 172 13.59 -13.52 -40.91
C ILE A 172 12.10 -13.75 -40.56
N GLY A 173 11.52 -12.93 -39.68
CA GLY A 173 10.11 -13.04 -39.26
C GLY A 173 9.08 -12.56 -40.28
N SER A 174 9.46 -11.70 -41.23
CA SER A 174 8.53 -11.14 -42.23
C SER A 174 8.34 -12.00 -43.48
N HIS A 175 9.14 -13.05 -43.69
CA HIS A 175 9.07 -13.92 -44.88
C HIS A 175 8.30 -15.23 -44.69
N PHE A 176 7.85 -15.56 -43.46
CA PHE A 176 7.21 -16.84 -43.15
C PHE A 176 5.72 -16.75 -42.79
N TYR A 177 5.11 -15.56 -42.85
CA TYR A 177 3.67 -15.33 -42.62
C TYR A 177 3.03 -14.68 -43.85
N ARG A 178 3.06 -15.38 -45.00
CA ARG A 178 2.28 -14.97 -46.19
C ARG A 178 1.68 -16.12 -47.01
N HIS A 179 1.61 -17.33 -46.45
CA HIS A 179 0.87 -18.44 -47.05
C HIS A 179 0.29 -19.32 -45.95
N LEU A 180 -0.90 -18.99 -45.43
CA LEU A 180 -1.88 -19.90 -44.82
C LEU A 180 -2.99 -19.08 -44.15
N CYS A 181 -3.84 -18.46 -44.96
CA CYS A 181 -5.20 -18.12 -44.53
C CYS A 181 -6.04 -17.88 -45.78
N LEU A 182 -6.64 -18.95 -46.30
CA LEU A 182 -7.79 -18.94 -47.22
C LEU A 182 -8.25 -20.39 -47.33
N ILE A 183 -9.39 -20.72 -46.71
CA ILE A 183 -10.53 -21.50 -47.21
C ILE A 183 -11.55 -21.57 -46.06
N PRO A 184 -12.72 -20.92 -46.20
CA PRO A 184 -13.93 -21.26 -45.46
C PRO A 184 -14.82 -22.20 -46.31
N LEU A 185 -15.55 -23.13 -45.67
CA LEU A 185 -16.99 -23.39 -45.86
C LEU A 185 -17.42 -24.78 -45.33
N GLU A 186 -18.62 -24.75 -44.75
CA GLU A 186 -19.54 -25.83 -44.31
C GLU A 186 -19.17 -26.70 -43.09
#